data_AF-A0A3D1DNQ3-F1
#
_entry.id   AF-A0A3D1DNQ3-F1
#
_cell.length_a   1.000
_cell.length_b   1.000
_cell.length_c   1.000
_cell.angle_alpha   90.00
_cell.angle_beta   90.00
_cell.angle_gamma   90.00
#
_symmetry.space_group_name_H-M   'P 1'
#
loop_
_entity.id
_entity.type
_entity.pdbx_description
1 polymer ?
#
loop_
_entity_poly.entity_id
_entity_poly.type
_entity_poly.pdbx_seq_one_letter_code
_entity_poly.pdbx_strand_id
1 'polypeptide(L)'
;MNQFLARLKMLRQRPVLVTAVVVALWGLASADWLWFRPGSAGIITSVLRWCTFLVATGLSVTWTRWAIRHGGADPVRRSAVYSATFVIGWQMSVFVSDAMAWHVVTTQLARAGTVLLFLVGLMWVVYGVEMASQFYDRIRKSSSDGPVGQAADLGEQLGPLTLWALLFPPGVIFWSRRQKRPVRWVALGVLPWASLHFLCFPHWLDQLIGAARWSIDGGDGERIYPIADYLGVVDDGRWLVGIGCLLVVPAVWSFWGWDRRRRIAGDTFDQLCGTPGDPVDRWWRNDLDGLHYNWNPLDQNAWYYGQHSRKLNQSVTALVSYSFAFALTFLLLGQLGGCSEIYEMPAGGGEQQQIVQQVKVQKVIKRKYIVNPFSAILFQVPPIDDIKLQLTELTHHAYKVGYGQGKGAGYAGGTNLGKVRFIRLEYSGGDWDQDFGIGADLNMLIEYNVRTQQKVHNKTESRTVTQLNNFPVGKSPPMVYLTGQKSISLSQNEVKALRTYLNEKHGMIFGDNGGSGHFHNQFMSMMRRVLPTIDPVPVPLDDVIHRIPYQIPFLPYVAPHGGQVALGWKVDGRWVCYYHPGDIGDAWADGHAGVKPEIYEYCYQLGTNVINYSHAEYSKWLEARKTKK
;
A
#
# COMPACT_ATOMS: atom_id res chain seq x y z
N MET A 1 -5.43 12.55 -49.32
CA MET A 1 -4.06 13.02 -49.00
C MET A 1 -3.97 14.55 -48.82
N ASN A 2 -4.50 15.37 -49.73
CA ASN A 2 -4.38 16.85 -49.69
C ASN A 2 -5.09 17.53 -48.50
N GLN A 3 -6.25 17.04 -48.05
CA GLN A 3 -6.93 17.59 -46.86
C GLN A 3 -6.19 17.27 -45.54
N PHE A 4 -5.55 16.10 -45.45
CA PHE A 4 -4.76 15.70 -44.29
C PHE A 4 -3.49 16.55 -44.18
N LEU A 5 -2.79 16.77 -45.30
CA LEU A 5 -1.63 17.66 -45.39
C LEU A 5 -1.99 19.13 -45.11
N ALA A 6 -3.17 19.59 -45.54
CA ALA A 6 -3.66 20.94 -45.24
C ALA A 6 -3.98 21.13 -43.74
N ARG A 7 -4.62 20.14 -43.09
CA ARG A 7 -4.85 20.15 -41.63
C ARG A 7 -3.54 20.09 -40.84
N LEU A 8 -2.55 19.31 -41.31
CA LEU A 8 -1.20 19.27 -40.73
C LEU A 8 -0.48 20.63 -40.83
N LYS A 9 -0.61 21.33 -41.96
CA LYS A 9 -0.08 22.71 -42.12
C LYS A 9 -0.79 23.70 -41.19
N MET A 10 -2.10 23.59 -41.01
CA MET A 10 -2.87 24.45 -40.11
C MET A 10 -2.51 24.21 -38.63
N LEU A 11 -2.32 22.95 -38.22
CA LEU A 11 -1.86 22.58 -36.87
C LEU A 11 -0.44 23.08 -36.60
N ARG A 12 0.45 23.04 -37.60
CA ARG A 12 1.81 23.59 -37.52
C ARG A 12 1.84 25.11 -37.32
N GLN A 13 0.77 25.83 -37.68
CA GLN A 13 0.64 27.28 -37.45
C GLN A 13 0.15 27.64 -36.04
N ARG A 14 -0.27 26.67 -35.21
CA ARG A 14 -0.70 26.86 -33.81
C ARG A 14 0.13 26.00 -32.84
N PRO A 15 1.43 26.29 -32.66
CA PRO A 15 2.35 25.45 -31.89
C PRO A 15 1.96 25.28 -30.42
N VAL A 16 1.29 26.29 -29.83
CA VAL A 16 0.81 26.24 -28.44
C VAL A 16 -0.33 25.24 -28.26
N LEU A 17 -1.27 25.19 -29.22
CA LEU A 17 -2.42 24.30 -29.18
C LEU A 17 -2.00 22.84 -29.36
N VAL A 18 -1.05 22.58 -30.28
CA VAL A 18 -0.44 21.25 -30.45
C VAL A 18 0.27 20.81 -29.17
N THR A 19 1.01 21.73 -28.52
CA THR A 19 1.71 21.41 -27.27
C THR A 19 0.73 21.08 -26.14
N ALA A 20 -0.35 21.85 -25.98
CA ALA A 20 -1.37 21.59 -24.96
C ALA A 20 -2.05 20.23 -25.12
N VAL A 21 -2.39 19.85 -26.36
CA VAL A 21 -3.00 18.54 -26.67
C VAL A 21 -2.03 17.40 -26.35
N VAL A 22 -0.75 17.53 -26.73
CA VAL A 22 0.27 16.50 -26.44
C VAL A 22 0.50 16.36 -24.93
N VAL A 23 0.52 17.46 -24.18
CA VAL A 23 0.65 17.43 -22.71
C VAL A 23 -0.56 16.76 -22.05
N ALA A 24 -1.78 17.04 -22.52
CA ALA A 24 -2.98 16.40 -22.01
C ALA A 24 -2.98 14.87 -22.28
N LEU A 25 -2.62 14.46 -23.50
CA LEU A 25 -2.48 13.05 -23.87
C LEU A 25 -1.36 12.35 -23.09
N TRP A 26 -0.24 13.04 -22.86
CA TRP A 26 0.85 12.55 -22.03
C TRP A 26 0.42 12.36 -20.57
N GLY A 27 -0.34 13.31 -20.01
CA GLY A 27 -0.88 13.22 -18.65
C GLY A 27 -1.83 12.04 -18.49
N LEU A 28 -2.74 11.84 -19.46
CA LEU A 28 -3.65 10.69 -19.48
C LEU A 28 -2.90 9.36 -19.62
N ALA A 29 -1.92 9.27 -20.52
CA ALA A 29 -1.12 8.06 -20.69
C ALA A 29 -0.23 7.75 -19.47
N SER A 30 0.29 8.79 -18.81
CA SER A 30 1.04 8.65 -17.55
C SER A 30 0.13 8.20 -16.42
N ALA A 31 -1.10 8.73 -16.36
CA ALA A 31 -2.08 8.34 -15.36
C ALA A 31 -2.53 6.88 -15.54
N ASP A 32 -2.80 6.49 -16.78
CA ASP A 32 -3.09 5.11 -17.18
C ASP A 32 -1.95 4.15 -16.81
N TRP A 33 -0.69 4.53 -17.08
CA TRP A 33 0.47 3.70 -16.75
C TRP A 33 0.73 3.55 -15.25
N LEU A 34 0.51 4.61 -14.47
CA LEU A 34 0.79 4.64 -13.02
C LEU A 34 -0.35 4.05 -12.18
N TRP A 35 -1.61 4.40 -12.47
CA TRP A 35 -2.75 4.05 -11.61
C TRP A 35 -3.60 2.88 -12.13
N PHE A 36 -3.59 2.62 -13.44
CA PHE A 36 -4.36 1.52 -14.04
C PHE A 36 -3.42 0.40 -14.50
N ARG A 37 -2.97 -0.43 -13.54
CA ARG A 37 -2.32 -1.72 -13.84
C ARG A 37 -3.28 -2.90 -13.65
N PRO A 38 -4.22 -3.18 -14.58
CA PRO A 38 -4.79 -4.52 -14.69
C PRO A 38 -3.85 -5.40 -15.53
N GLY A 39 -3.67 -6.65 -15.07
CA GLY A 39 -2.68 -7.63 -15.52
C GLY A 39 -2.79 -8.16 -16.97
N SER A 40 -3.16 -7.32 -17.92
CA SER A 40 -2.89 -7.52 -19.35
C SER A 40 -3.16 -6.20 -20.08
N ALA A 41 -2.21 -5.26 -20.07
CA ALA A 41 -2.23 -4.19 -21.07
C ALA A 41 -2.10 -4.88 -22.44
N GLY A 42 -3.21 -5.01 -23.18
CA GLY A 42 -3.18 -5.58 -24.52
C GLY A 42 -2.14 -4.85 -25.39
N ILE A 43 -1.65 -5.51 -26.44
CA ILE A 43 -0.62 -4.94 -27.33
C ILE A 43 -0.99 -3.52 -27.77
N ILE A 44 -2.28 -3.25 -27.99
CA ILE A 44 -2.82 -1.94 -28.38
C ILE A 44 -2.54 -0.85 -27.34
N THR A 45 -2.79 -1.09 -26.05
CA THR A 45 -2.56 -0.05 -25.01
C THR A 45 -1.07 0.19 -24.78
N SER A 46 -0.25 -0.86 -24.88
CA SER A 46 1.20 -0.73 -24.85
C SER A 46 1.71 0.12 -26.02
N VAL A 47 1.27 -0.19 -27.24
CA VAL A 47 1.63 0.59 -28.45
C VAL A 47 1.20 2.04 -28.32
N LEU A 48 -0.01 2.30 -27.83
CA LEU A 48 -0.50 3.66 -27.60
C LEU A 48 0.36 4.43 -26.59
N ARG A 49 0.74 3.82 -25.46
CA ARG A 49 1.64 4.44 -24.46
C ARG A 49 3.01 4.77 -25.06
N TRP A 50 3.60 3.84 -25.81
CA TRP A 50 4.85 4.08 -26.51
C TRP A 50 4.75 5.23 -27.52
N CYS A 51 3.68 5.25 -28.33
CA CYS A 51 3.46 6.31 -29.30
C CYS A 51 3.29 7.68 -28.62
N THR A 52 2.49 7.79 -27.56
CA THR A 52 2.27 9.07 -26.86
C THR A 52 3.52 9.57 -26.17
N PHE A 53 4.27 8.71 -25.48
CA PHE A 53 5.51 9.09 -24.80
C PHE A 53 6.63 9.47 -25.78
N LEU A 54 6.74 8.77 -26.92
CA LEU A 54 7.70 9.14 -27.97
C LEU A 54 7.36 10.49 -28.61
N VAL A 55 6.08 10.75 -28.89
CA VAL A 55 5.62 12.05 -29.42
C VAL A 55 5.88 13.18 -28.43
N ALA A 56 5.59 12.98 -27.14
CA ALA A 56 5.88 13.94 -26.08
C ALA A 56 7.38 14.21 -25.94
N THR A 57 8.21 13.17 -25.99
CA THR A 57 9.67 13.29 -25.94
C THR A 57 10.23 14.01 -27.16
N GLY A 58 9.74 13.69 -28.37
CA GLY A 58 10.11 14.39 -29.59
C GLY A 58 9.76 15.88 -29.54
N LEU A 59 8.57 16.22 -29.04
CA LEU A 59 8.15 17.61 -28.84
C LEU A 59 9.02 18.31 -27.79
N SER A 60 9.34 17.63 -26.69
CA SER A 60 10.27 18.12 -25.66
C SER A 60 11.62 18.52 -26.26
N VAL A 61 12.23 17.64 -27.07
CA VAL A 61 13.50 17.92 -27.79
C VAL A 61 13.38 19.14 -28.72
N THR A 62 12.25 19.32 -29.42
CA THR A 62 12.06 20.49 -30.28
C THR A 62 11.98 21.80 -29.49
N TRP A 63 11.34 21.79 -28.32
CA TRP A 63 11.29 22.94 -27.41
C TRP A 63 12.64 23.23 -26.76
N THR A 64 13.40 22.21 -26.38
CA THR A 64 14.78 22.37 -25.89
C THR A 64 15.68 22.98 -26.97
N ARG A 65 15.59 22.51 -28.22
CA ARG A 65 16.31 23.09 -29.36
C ARG A 65 15.90 24.53 -29.63
N TRP A 66 14.61 24.85 -29.53
CA TRP A 66 14.12 26.21 -29.64
C TRP A 66 14.71 27.11 -28.55
N ALA A 67 14.72 26.66 -27.29
CA ALA A 67 15.26 27.39 -26.15
C ALA A 67 16.79 27.62 -26.23
N ILE A 68 17.53 26.68 -26.83
CA ILE A 68 18.97 26.82 -27.09
C ILE A 68 19.23 27.83 -28.24
N ARG A 69 18.46 27.75 -29.33
CA ARG A 69 18.65 28.62 -30.51
C ARG A 69 18.21 30.06 -30.28
N HIS A 70 17.17 30.28 -29.48
CA HIS A 70 16.67 31.61 -29.15
C HIS A 70 17.29 32.11 -27.84
N GLY A 71 18.62 32.19 -27.81
CA GLY A 71 19.38 32.59 -26.62
C GLY A 71 19.05 33.99 -26.09
N GLY A 72 18.51 34.88 -26.93
CA GLY A 72 18.03 36.23 -26.56
C GLY A 72 16.58 36.30 -26.05
N ALA A 73 15.88 35.18 -25.91
CA ALA A 73 14.57 35.15 -25.27
C ALA A 73 14.71 35.31 -23.74
N ASP A 74 13.64 35.80 -23.10
CA ASP A 74 13.56 35.98 -21.63
C ASP A 74 14.09 34.72 -20.90
N PRO A 75 15.13 34.86 -20.04
CA PRO A 75 15.74 33.74 -19.32
C PRO A 75 14.72 32.94 -18.51
N VAL A 76 13.65 33.56 -18.01
CA VAL A 76 12.59 32.90 -17.25
C VAL A 76 11.83 31.91 -18.13
N ARG A 77 11.47 32.33 -19.35
CA ARG A 77 10.76 31.50 -20.31
C ARG A 77 11.61 30.30 -20.75
N ARG A 78 12.93 30.47 -20.85
CA ARG A 78 13.87 29.38 -21.16
C ARG A 78 13.97 28.39 -20.00
N SER A 79 14.12 28.86 -18.76
CA SER A 79 14.13 28.00 -17.58
C SER A 79 12.83 27.22 -17.41
N ALA A 80 11.68 27.81 -17.75
CA ALA A 80 10.38 27.14 -17.73
C ALA A 80 10.33 26.00 -18.74
N VAL A 81 10.83 26.24 -19.96
CA VAL A 81 10.96 25.20 -20.98
C VAL A 81 11.89 24.07 -20.51
N TYR A 82 13.07 24.37 -19.96
CA TYR A 82 13.97 23.33 -19.46
C TYR A 82 13.34 22.49 -18.34
N SER A 83 12.68 23.14 -17.39
CA SER A 83 11.98 22.47 -16.29
C SER A 83 10.88 21.52 -16.79
N ALA A 84 10.06 21.97 -17.74
CA ALA A 84 9.01 21.13 -18.33
C ALA A 84 9.60 19.97 -19.16
N THR A 85 10.65 20.22 -19.94
CA THR A 85 11.30 19.19 -20.77
C THR A 85 12.00 18.13 -19.93
N PHE A 86 12.54 18.51 -18.76
CA PHE A 86 13.12 17.59 -17.78
C PHE A 86 12.09 16.59 -17.26
N VAL A 87 10.89 17.02 -16.88
CA VAL A 87 9.84 16.13 -16.37
C VAL A 87 9.48 15.05 -17.39
N ILE A 88 9.30 15.44 -18.65
CA ILE A 88 8.96 14.51 -19.74
C ILE A 88 10.12 13.55 -20.01
N GLY A 89 11.36 14.04 -20.06
CA GLY A 89 12.55 13.21 -20.28
C GLY A 89 12.83 12.23 -19.13
N TRP A 90 12.64 12.68 -17.89
CA TRP A 90 12.74 11.84 -16.70
C TRP A 90 11.69 10.74 -16.69
N GLN A 91 10.41 11.08 -16.91
CA GLN A 91 9.32 10.10 -16.99
C GLN A 91 9.58 9.04 -18.07
N MET A 92 10.03 9.46 -19.26
CA MET A 92 10.40 8.54 -20.34
C MET A 92 11.54 7.61 -19.94
N SER A 93 12.54 8.12 -19.20
CA SER A 93 13.67 7.30 -18.72
C SER A 93 13.21 6.21 -17.75
N VAL A 94 12.31 6.55 -16.81
CA VAL A 94 11.71 5.57 -15.88
C VAL A 94 10.82 4.57 -16.62
N PHE A 95 10.05 5.03 -17.60
CA PHE A 95 9.19 4.17 -18.42
C PHE A 95 9.99 3.15 -19.24
N VAL A 96 11.06 3.59 -19.91
CA VAL A 96 11.93 2.71 -20.71
C VAL A 96 12.61 1.68 -19.82
N SER A 97 13.16 2.08 -18.66
CA SER A 97 13.82 1.14 -17.75
C SER A 97 12.84 0.12 -17.15
N ASP A 98 11.59 0.53 -16.85
CA ASP A 98 10.52 -0.37 -16.42
C ASP A 98 10.15 -1.37 -17.53
N ALA A 99 9.99 -0.89 -18.76
CA ALA A 99 9.68 -1.73 -19.92
C ALA A 99 10.80 -2.73 -20.27
N MET A 100 12.06 -2.39 -19.99
CA MET A 100 13.22 -3.28 -20.15
C MET A 100 13.47 -4.20 -18.94
N ALA A 101 12.58 -4.18 -17.93
CA ALA A 101 12.67 -4.95 -16.69
C ALA A 101 13.96 -4.66 -15.86
N TRP A 102 14.52 -3.46 -15.97
CA TRP A 102 15.68 -3.02 -15.20
C TRP A 102 15.25 -2.41 -13.86
N HIS A 103 14.63 -3.21 -12.99
CA HIS A 103 13.96 -2.74 -11.78
C HIS A 103 14.87 -1.89 -10.86
N VAL A 104 16.14 -2.26 -10.71
CA VAL A 104 17.11 -1.47 -9.91
C VAL A 104 17.30 -0.08 -10.52
N VAL A 105 17.47 0.00 -11.84
CA VAL A 105 17.66 1.26 -12.56
C VAL A 105 16.39 2.10 -12.49
N THR A 106 15.21 1.50 -12.69
CA THR A 106 13.91 2.17 -12.56
C THR A 106 13.73 2.78 -11.18
N THR A 107 14.02 2.02 -10.12
CA THR A 107 13.91 2.51 -8.75
C THR A 107 14.87 3.67 -8.49
N GLN A 108 16.12 3.57 -8.95
CA GLN A 108 17.10 4.65 -8.76
C GLN A 108 16.77 5.89 -9.59
N LEU A 109 16.32 5.74 -10.83
CA LEU A 109 15.87 6.86 -11.67
C LEU A 109 14.63 7.53 -11.10
N ALA A 110 13.68 6.77 -10.55
CA ALA A 110 12.52 7.33 -9.87
C ALA A 110 12.94 8.14 -8.64
N ARG A 111 13.83 7.60 -7.79
CA ARG A 111 14.34 8.30 -6.59
C ARG A 111 15.16 9.54 -6.93
N ALA A 112 16.09 9.43 -7.87
CA ALA A 112 16.94 10.55 -8.27
C ALA A 112 16.11 11.67 -8.91
N GLY A 113 15.15 11.31 -9.77
CA GLY A 113 14.32 12.30 -10.43
C GLY A 113 13.29 12.96 -9.52
N THR A 114 12.76 12.29 -8.49
CA THR A 114 11.92 12.97 -7.49
C THR A 114 12.71 13.99 -6.68
N VAL A 115 13.96 13.68 -6.31
CA VAL A 115 14.87 14.66 -5.66
C VAL A 115 15.13 15.85 -6.58
N LEU A 116 15.43 15.61 -7.86
CA LEU A 116 15.65 16.70 -8.82
C LEU A 116 14.39 17.53 -9.08
N LEU A 117 13.21 16.89 -9.16
CA LEU A 117 11.92 17.58 -9.32
C LEU A 117 11.65 18.50 -8.11
N PHE A 118 11.94 18.01 -6.90
CA PHE A 118 11.84 18.82 -5.67
C PHE A 118 12.76 20.04 -5.73
N LEU A 119 14.03 19.87 -6.15
CA LEU A 119 14.98 20.97 -6.28
C LEU A 119 14.55 21.99 -7.35
N VAL A 120 14.08 21.53 -8.51
CA VAL A 120 13.56 22.41 -9.57
C VAL A 120 12.34 23.18 -9.08
N GLY A 121 11.38 22.52 -8.42
CA GLY A 121 10.22 23.17 -7.83
C GLY A 121 10.61 24.19 -6.75
N LEU A 122 11.58 23.87 -5.91
CA LEU A 122 12.13 24.79 -4.92
C LEU A 122 12.73 26.05 -5.58
N MET A 123 13.50 25.89 -6.66
CA MET A 123 14.04 27.03 -7.41
C MET A 123 12.94 27.96 -7.95
N TRP A 124 11.82 27.39 -8.44
CA TRP A 124 10.67 28.18 -8.88
C TRP A 124 9.95 28.91 -7.76
N VAL A 125 9.81 28.27 -6.59
CA VAL A 125 9.22 28.89 -5.40
C VAL A 125 10.09 30.05 -4.92
N VAL A 126 11.41 29.85 -4.82
CA VAL A 126 12.37 30.90 -4.43
C VAL A 126 12.29 32.07 -5.42
N TYR A 127 12.31 31.79 -6.72
CA TYR A 127 12.16 32.81 -7.76
C TYR A 127 10.82 33.56 -7.66
N GLY A 128 9.71 32.84 -7.45
CA GLY A 128 8.38 33.44 -7.31
C GLY A 128 8.26 34.36 -6.10
N VAL A 129 8.82 33.95 -4.96
CA VAL A 129 8.86 34.76 -3.73
C VAL A 129 9.71 36.01 -3.92
N GLU A 130 10.89 35.89 -4.54
CA GLU A 130 11.76 37.03 -4.85
C GLU A 130 11.07 38.03 -5.79
N MET A 131 10.43 37.55 -6.86
CA MET A 131 9.71 38.40 -7.81
C MET A 131 8.53 39.12 -7.18
N ALA A 132 7.78 38.43 -6.32
CA ALA A 132 6.67 39.02 -5.59
C ALA A 132 7.17 40.07 -4.59
N SER A 133 8.25 39.78 -3.87
CA SER A 133 8.89 40.76 -2.99
C SER A 133 9.28 42.04 -3.73
N GLN A 134 9.96 41.91 -4.89
CA GLN A 134 10.37 43.06 -5.70
C GLN A 134 9.18 43.85 -6.29
N PHE A 135 8.05 43.18 -6.51
CA PHE A 135 6.81 43.83 -6.93
C PHE A 135 6.20 44.67 -5.81
N TYR A 136 6.09 44.12 -4.59
CA TYR A 136 5.59 44.87 -3.43
C TYR A 136 6.52 46.01 -3.03
N ASP A 137 7.84 45.82 -3.15
CA ASP A 137 8.82 46.89 -2.93
C ASP A 137 8.67 48.07 -3.91
N ARG A 138 8.26 47.79 -5.16
CA ARG A 138 7.96 48.82 -6.18
C ARG A 138 6.66 49.56 -5.88
N ILE A 139 5.59 48.84 -5.52
CA ILE A 139 4.30 49.44 -5.13
C ILE A 139 4.49 50.37 -3.92
N ARG A 140 5.31 49.97 -2.94
CA ARG A 140 5.64 50.80 -1.78
C ARG A 140 6.31 52.11 -2.18
N LYS A 141 7.27 52.07 -3.12
CA LYS A 141 7.94 53.27 -3.63
C LYS A 141 7.01 54.20 -4.41
N SER A 142 5.92 53.69 -4.98
CA SER A 142 4.93 54.49 -5.70
C SER A 142 3.75 54.96 -4.84
N SER A 143 3.58 54.42 -3.62
CA SER A 143 2.46 54.76 -2.72
C SER A 143 2.82 55.75 -1.61
N SER A 144 4.05 56.27 -1.62
CA SER A 144 4.48 57.41 -0.80
C SER A 144 3.99 58.78 -1.31
N ASP A 145 3.22 58.83 -2.41
CA ASP A 145 2.64 60.07 -2.96
C ASP A 145 1.11 59.93 -3.17
N GLY A 146 0.31 60.55 -2.29
CA GLY A 146 -1.10 60.93 -2.59
C GLY A 146 -2.18 60.53 -1.56
N PRO A 147 -3.10 61.46 -1.16
CA PRO A 147 -4.16 61.16 -0.19
C PRO A 147 -5.60 61.12 -0.77
N VAL A 148 -6.49 60.53 0.04
CA VAL A 148 -7.97 60.71 0.14
C VAL A 148 -8.90 59.65 -0.51
N GLY A 149 -9.84 59.12 0.30
CA GLY A 149 -11.13 58.60 -0.17
C GLY A 149 -11.82 57.58 0.76
N GLN A 150 -12.63 58.02 1.73
CA GLN A 150 -13.47 57.14 2.56
C GLN A 150 -14.82 57.79 2.89
N ALA A 151 -15.89 57.48 2.13
CA ALA A 151 -17.28 57.69 2.59
C ALA A 151 -18.39 56.99 1.76
N ALA A 152 -18.12 55.97 0.93
CA ALA A 152 -19.16 55.31 0.13
C ALA A 152 -18.95 53.79 0.03
N ASP A 153 -19.26 53.00 1.08
CA ASP A 153 -19.07 51.54 1.00
C ASP A 153 -19.84 50.68 2.03
N LEU A 154 -21.06 51.06 2.45
CA LEU A 154 -21.82 50.21 3.41
C LEU A 154 -22.89 49.32 2.76
N GLY A 155 -23.34 49.64 1.53
CA GLY A 155 -24.27 48.79 0.78
C GLY A 155 -23.61 47.62 0.03
N GLU A 156 -22.39 47.80 -0.46
CA GLU A 156 -21.65 46.78 -1.22
C GLU A 156 -21.09 45.65 -0.35
N GLN A 157 -20.94 45.88 0.96
CA GLN A 157 -20.29 44.95 1.89
C GLN A 157 -21.21 43.85 2.44
N LEU A 158 -22.52 43.96 2.29
CA LEU A 158 -23.48 42.97 2.82
C LEU A 158 -23.55 41.68 2.00
N GLY A 159 -23.43 41.75 0.67
CA GLY A 159 -23.41 40.58 -0.21
C GLY A 159 -22.20 39.65 0.00
N PRO A 160 -20.97 40.19 0.13
CA PRO A 160 -19.80 39.39 0.48
C PRO A 160 -19.90 38.71 1.84
N LEU A 161 -20.44 39.38 2.87
CA LEU A 161 -20.62 38.80 4.21
C LEU A 161 -21.52 37.55 4.16
N THR A 162 -22.66 37.63 3.47
CA THR A 162 -23.61 36.52 3.36
C THR A 162 -23.03 35.35 2.55
N LEU A 163 -22.30 35.64 1.48
CA LEU A 163 -21.57 34.63 0.69
C LEU A 163 -20.50 33.90 1.53
N TRP A 164 -19.70 34.63 2.31
CA TRP A 164 -18.70 34.02 3.18
C TRP A 164 -19.35 33.21 4.31
N ALA A 165 -20.45 33.69 4.89
CA ALA A 165 -21.17 32.99 5.94
C ALA A 165 -21.81 31.67 5.46
N LEU A 166 -22.28 31.61 4.20
CA LEU A 166 -22.91 30.42 3.62
C LEU A 166 -21.90 29.39 3.08
N LEU A 167 -20.85 29.84 2.40
CA LEU A 167 -19.99 28.95 1.62
C LEU A 167 -18.65 28.62 2.31
N PHE A 168 -18.15 29.49 3.18
CA PHE A 168 -16.84 29.28 3.81
C PHE A 168 -16.70 30.12 5.10
N PRO A 169 -17.21 29.63 6.24
CA PRO A 169 -17.27 30.37 7.49
C PRO A 169 -15.92 30.91 8.01
N PRO A 170 -14.78 30.21 7.88
CA PRO A 170 -13.47 30.79 8.23
C PRO A 170 -13.15 32.06 7.44
N GLY A 171 -13.71 32.21 6.24
CA GLY A 171 -13.64 33.41 5.40
C GLY A 171 -14.25 34.66 6.04
N VAL A 172 -15.25 34.51 6.93
CA VAL A 172 -15.85 35.63 7.68
C VAL A 172 -14.83 36.25 8.66
N ILE A 173 -13.89 35.48 9.20
CA ILE A 173 -12.78 35.99 10.05
C ILE A 173 -11.83 36.83 9.20
N PHE A 174 -11.46 36.35 8.01
CA PHE A 174 -10.54 37.06 7.13
C PHE A 174 -11.17 38.31 6.50
N TRP A 175 -12.46 38.23 6.17
CA TRP A 175 -13.22 39.34 5.63
C TRP A 175 -13.51 40.40 6.70
N SER A 176 -13.95 40.00 7.90
CA SER A 176 -14.21 40.95 9.02
C SER A 176 -12.96 41.70 9.46
N ARG A 177 -11.77 41.10 9.34
CA ARG A 177 -10.47 41.74 9.61
C ARG A 177 -10.17 42.92 8.69
N ARG A 178 -10.79 42.98 7.50
CA ARG A 178 -10.66 44.08 6.54
C ARG A 178 -11.69 45.19 6.76
N GLN A 179 -12.67 44.98 7.63
CA GLN A 179 -13.78 45.91 7.86
C GLN A 179 -13.59 46.83 9.07
N LYS A 180 -14.15 48.04 8.98
CA LYS A 180 -14.12 49.05 10.05
C LYS A 180 -15.14 48.74 11.17
N ARG A 181 -14.96 49.36 12.34
CA ARG A 181 -15.96 49.34 13.41
C ARG A 181 -17.19 50.15 12.94
N PRO A 182 -18.44 49.68 13.14
CA PRO A 182 -18.88 48.51 13.92
C PRO A 182 -19.07 47.20 13.14
N VAL A 183 -18.97 47.19 11.80
CA VAL A 183 -19.27 46.02 10.93
C VAL A 183 -18.43 44.79 11.27
N ARG A 184 -17.16 44.99 11.63
CA ARG A 184 -16.25 43.91 12.07
C ARG A 184 -16.77 43.10 13.27
N TRP A 185 -17.48 43.75 14.21
CA TRP A 185 -18.01 43.08 15.40
C TRP A 185 -19.28 42.29 15.10
N VAL A 186 -20.14 42.80 14.21
CA VAL A 186 -21.32 42.07 13.72
C VAL A 186 -20.90 40.79 12.97
N ALA A 187 -19.89 40.88 12.11
CA ALA A 187 -19.37 39.73 11.36
C ALA A 187 -18.75 38.64 12.27
N LEU A 188 -18.03 39.05 13.32
CA LEU A 188 -17.47 38.10 14.31
C LEU A 188 -18.56 37.45 15.17
N GLY A 189 -19.68 38.15 15.44
CA GLY A 189 -20.83 37.59 16.14
C GLY A 189 -21.63 36.56 15.33
N VAL A 190 -21.62 36.65 14.00
CA VAL A 190 -22.31 35.71 13.08
C VAL A 190 -21.51 34.41 12.84
N LEU A 191 -20.19 34.44 13.10
CA LEU A 191 -19.27 33.32 12.85
C LEU A 191 -19.68 31.96 13.48
N PRO A 192 -20.16 31.89 14.74
CA PRO A 192 -20.54 30.61 15.35
C PRO A 192 -21.73 29.97 14.63
N TRP A 193 -22.71 30.78 14.22
CA TRP A 193 -23.91 30.33 13.49
C TRP A 193 -23.59 29.91 12.06
N ALA A 194 -22.72 30.65 11.36
CA ALA A 194 -22.22 30.28 10.04
C ALA A 194 -21.43 28.95 10.05
N SER A 195 -20.61 28.73 11.10
CA SER A 195 -19.82 27.50 11.25
C SER A 195 -20.70 26.28 11.52
N LEU A 196 -21.76 26.45 12.32
CA LEU A 196 -22.75 25.40 12.57
C LEU A 196 -23.53 25.05 11.28
N HIS A 197 -23.92 26.06 10.50
CA HIS A 197 -24.63 25.88 9.24
C HIS A 197 -23.80 25.11 8.19
N PHE A 198 -22.51 25.43 8.03
CA PHE A 198 -21.62 24.74 7.09
C PHE A 198 -21.40 23.26 7.43
N LEU A 199 -21.32 22.91 8.72
CA LEU A 199 -21.21 21.52 9.15
C LEU A 199 -22.49 20.72 8.90
N CYS A 200 -23.66 21.36 9.01
CA CYS A 200 -24.97 20.74 8.74
C CYS A 200 -25.36 20.76 7.25
N PHE A 201 -24.63 21.50 6.41
CA PHE A 201 -24.92 21.69 4.99
C PHE A 201 -25.05 20.38 4.18
N PRO A 202 -24.19 19.34 4.38
CA PRO A 202 -24.34 18.07 3.67
C PRO A 202 -25.64 17.34 4.00
N HIS A 203 -26.16 17.49 5.23
CA HIS A 203 -27.42 16.89 5.68
C HIS A 203 -28.64 17.62 5.08
N TRP A 204 -28.57 18.94 4.98
CA TRP A 204 -29.63 19.74 4.35
C TRP A 204 -29.69 19.52 2.85
N LEU A 205 -28.52 19.38 2.21
CA LEU A 205 -28.41 19.01 0.81
C LEU A 205 -29.04 17.63 0.57
N ASP A 206 -28.76 16.64 1.40
CA ASP A 206 -29.41 15.33 1.31
C ASP A 206 -30.94 15.40 1.48
N GLN A 207 -31.45 16.17 2.44
CA GLN A 207 -32.90 16.35 2.61
C GLN A 207 -33.58 17.05 1.41
N LEU A 208 -32.86 17.91 0.69
CA LEU A 208 -33.39 18.66 -0.45
C LEU A 208 -33.35 17.87 -1.77
N ILE A 209 -32.27 17.14 -2.03
CA ILE A 209 -32.06 16.44 -3.32
C ILE A 209 -32.02 14.92 -3.22
N GLY A 210 -32.08 14.34 -2.02
CA GLY A 210 -32.12 12.88 -1.79
C GLY A 210 -30.84 12.17 -2.23
N ALA A 211 -29.69 12.83 -2.16
CA ALA A 211 -28.43 12.38 -2.74
C ALA A 211 -27.89 11.08 -2.11
N ALA A 212 -28.17 10.81 -0.83
CA ALA A 212 -27.81 9.58 -0.14
C ALA A 212 -28.50 8.33 -0.70
N ARG A 213 -29.57 8.49 -1.50
CA ARG A 213 -30.26 7.40 -2.19
C ARG A 213 -29.60 7.00 -3.51
N TRP A 214 -28.61 7.79 -3.96
CA TRP A 214 -27.89 7.52 -5.19
C TRP A 214 -26.90 6.37 -4.99
N SER A 215 -27.07 5.30 -5.76
CA SER A 215 -26.22 4.11 -5.71
C SER A 215 -25.52 3.87 -7.05
N ILE A 216 -24.32 3.30 -6.96
CA ILE A 216 -23.54 2.84 -8.10
C ILE A 216 -23.54 1.31 -8.07
N ASP A 217 -23.85 0.70 -9.21
CA ASP A 217 -23.91 -0.76 -9.35
C ASP A 217 -22.48 -1.30 -9.55
N GLY A 218 -21.96 -1.99 -8.54
CA GLY A 218 -20.74 -2.78 -8.66
C GLY A 218 -21.13 -4.12 -9.29
N GLY A 219 -20.52 -4.48 -10.42
CA GLY A 219 -20.99 -5.53 -11.35
C GLY A 219 -21.22 -6.96 -10.82
N ASP A 220 -21.12 -7.19 -9.50
CA ASP A 220 -21.46 -8.42 -8.80
C ASP A 220 -22.81 -8.35 -8.04
N GLY A 221 -23.61 -7.28 -8.24
CA GLY A 221 -24.93 -7.09 -7.62
C GLY A 221 -24.91 -6.39 -6.27
N GLU A 222 -23.75 -5.90 -5.82
CA GLU A 222 -23.63 -5.00 -4.67
C GLU A 222 -23.81 -3.53 -5.10
N ARG A 223 -24.75 -2.84 -4.45
CA ARG A 223 -24.98 -1.40 -4.62
C ARG A 223 -24.22 -0.61 -3.58
N ILE A 224 -23.32 0.25 -4.02
CA ILE A 224 -22.54 1.14 -3.17
C ILE A 224 -23.28 2.47 -3.05
N TYR A 225 -23.47 2.98 -1.83
CA TYR A 225 -24.15 4.27 -1.54
C TYR A 225 -23.13 5.28 -1.00
N PRO A 226 -22.25 5.83 -1.86
CA PRO A 226 -21.07 6.58 -1.44
C PRO A 226 -21.40 7.82 -0.60
N ILE A 227 -22.57 8.43 -0.83
CA ILE A 227 -23.01 9.62 -0.09
C ILE A 227 -23.59 9.24 1.28
N ALA A 228 -24.29 8.10 1.38
CA ALA A 228 -24.80 7.59 2.65
C ALA A 228 -23.65 7.15 3.57
N ASP A 229 -22.64 6.47 3.02
CA ASP A 229 -21.46 6.04 3.77
C ASP A 229 -20.65 7.24 4.28
N TYR A 230 -20.52 8.29 3.47
CA TYR A 230 -19.88 9.54 3.88
C TYR A 230 -20.63 10.24 5.03
N LEU A 231 -21.96 10.32 4.95
CA LEU A 231 -22.78 10.91 6.02
C LEU A 231 -22.71 10.09 7.32
N GLY A 232 -22.59 8.76 7.25
CA GLY A 232 -22.40 7.89 8.41
C GLY A 232 -21.08 8.17 9.15
N VAL A 233 -19.98 8.37 8.42
CA VAL A 233 -18.68 8.74 9.01
C VAL A 233 -18.72 10.12 9.68
N VAL A 234 -19.49 11.07 9.12
CA VAL A 234 -19.69 12.39 9.72
C VAL A 234 -20.51 12.30 11.02
N ASP A 235 -21.47 11.38 11.10
CA ASP A 235 -22.29 11.14 12.30
C ASP A 235 -21.48 10.56 13.47
N ASP A 236 -20.57 9.62 13.20
CA ASP A 236 -19.66 9.04 14.20
C ASP A 236 -18.65 10.05 14.77
N GLY A 237 -18.40 11.15 14.05
CA GLY A 237 -17.47 12.23 14.43
C GLY A 237 -18.09 13.41 15.20
N ARG A 238 -19.42 13.44 15.41
CA ARG A 238 -20.14 14.61 15.96
C ARG A 238 -19.68 15.03 17.37
N TRP A 239 -19.13 14.11 18.16
CA TRP A 239 -18.63 14.40 19.51
C TRP A 239 -17.34 15.25 19.52
N LEU A 240 -16.52 15.18 18.46
CA LEU A 240 -15.30 16.00 18.33
C LEU A 240 -15.62 17.48 18.13
N VAL A 241 -16.76 17.80 17.50
CA VAL A 241 -17.25 19.17 17.32
C VAL A 241 -17.69 19.77 18.67
N GLY A 242 -18.32 18.97 19.54
CA GLY A 242 -18.67 19.39 20.90
C GLY A 242 -17.46 19.74 21.76
N ILE A 243 -16.36 18.98 21.63
CA ILE A 243 -15.09 19.24 22.33
C ILE A 243 -14.41 20.51 21.81
N GLY A 244 -14.43 20.75 20.49
CA GLY A 244 -13.91 21.98 19.89
C GLY A 244 -14.63 23.24 20.40
N CYS A 245 -15.96 23.20 20.51
CA CYS A 245 -16.74 24.30 21.07
C CYS A 245 -16.48 24.52 22.57
N LEU A 246 -16.30 23.45 23.35
CA LEU A 246 -15.99 23.51 24.79
C LEU A 246 -14.57 24.01 25.09
N LEU A 247 -13.62 23.91 24.17
CA LEU A 247 -12.25 24.42 24.37
C LEU A 247 -12.08 25.88 23.90
N VAL A 248 -12.74 26.27 22.81
CA VAL A 248 -12.57 27.60 22.20
C VAL A 248 -13.30 28.68 23.00
N VAL A 249 -14.49 28.39 23.53
CA VAL A 249 -15.30 29.39 24.26
C VAL A 249 -14.64 29.81 25.58
N PRO A 250 -14.11 28.90 26.43
CA PRO A 250 -13.41 29.28 27.66
C PRO A 250 -12.06 29.96 27.42
N ALA A 251 -11.34 29.60 26.36
CA ALA A 251 -10.07 30.24 26.00
C ALA A 251 -10.29 31.71 25.59
N VAL A 252 -11.33 31.98 24.82
CA VAL A 252 -11.72 33.34 24.42
C VAL A 252 -12.25 34.15 25.62
N TRP A 253 -13.01 33.51 26.53
CA TRP A 253 -13.50 34.14 27.76
C TRP A 253 -12.39 34.47 28.76
N SER A 254 -11.42 33.56 28.94
CA SER A 254 -10.24 33.77 29.80
C SER A 254 -9.33 34.89 29.27
N PHE A 255 -9.17 34.98 27.95
CA PHE A 255 -8.45 36.08 27.30
C PHE A 255 -9.14 37.43 27.54
N TRP A 256 -10.48 37.46 27.49
CA TRP A 256 -11.28 38.66 27.76
C TRP A 256 -11.18 39.13 29.23
N GLY A 257 -11.17 38.19 30.18
CA GLY A 257 -11.01 38.48 31.61
C GLY A 257 -9.60 38.92 32.03
N TRP A 258 -8.57 38.57 31.26
CA TRP A 258 -7.19 38.99 31.50
C TRP A 258 -6.92 40.42 31.02
N ASP A 259 -7.43 40.79 29.84
CA ASP A 259 -7.31 42.15 29.29
C ASP A 259 -8.06 43.20 30.15
N ARG A 260 -9.20 42.82 30.74
CA ARG A 260 -9.95 43.69 31.65
C ARG A 260 -9.23 43.93 32.98
N ARG A 261 -8.55 42.91 33.54
CA ARG A 261 -7.76 43.04 34.79
C ARG A 261 -6.47 43.85 34.59
N ARG A 262 -5.87 43.79 33.39
CA ARG A 262 -4.69 44.59 33.02
C ARG A 262 -4.96 46.09 32.96
N ARG A 263 -6.13 46.51 32.45
CA ARG A 263 -6.51 47.93 32.40
C ARG A 263 -6.68 48.53 33.80
N ILE A 264 -7.26 47.79 34.75
CA ILE A 264 -7.47 48.25 36.13
C ILE A 264 -6.14 48.42 36.90
N ALA A 265 -5.14 47.57 36.61
CA ALA A 265 -3.82 47.63 37.25
C ALA A 265 -2.88 48.70 36.65
N GLY A 266 -3.08 49.08 35.38
CA GLY A 266 -2.29 50.12 34.71
C GLY A 266 -2.66 51.55 35.12
N ASP A 267 -3.90 51.79 35.54
CA ASP A 267 -4.39 53.14 35.86
C ASP A 267 -4.07 53.59 37.30
N THR A 268 -3.50 52.72 38.15
CA THR A 268 -3.40 52.99 39.60
C THR A 268 -1.98 53.17 40.18
N PHE A 269 -0.90 52.87 39.46
CA PHE A 269 0.44 52.78 40.10
C PHE A 269 1.64 53.43 39.38
N ASP A 270 1.47 54.22 38.32
CA ASP A 270 2.63 54.90 37.70
C ASP A 270 2.35 56.38 37.37
N GLN A 271 3.08 57.29 38.02
CA GLN A 271 2.89 58.75 37.89
C GLN A 271 3.46 59.33 36.59
N LEU A 272 4.19 58.54 35.79
CA LEU A 272 4.83 58.98 34.55
C LEU A 272 4.05 58.59 33.28
N CYS A 273 2.96 57.84 33.43
CA CYS A 273 2.15 57.33 32.32
C CYS A 273 1.56 58.49 31.50
N GLY A 274 1.94 58.60 30.22
CA GLY A 274 1.47 59.63 29.30
C GLY A 274 2.35 60.88 29.14
N THR A 275 3.58 60.89 29.70
CA THR A 275 4.57 61.96 29.45
C THR A 275 5.60 61.58 28.37
N PRO A 276 6.25 62.54 27.67
CA PRO A 276 7.18 62.25 26.58
C PRO A 276 8.45 61.46 26.96
N GLY A 277 8.72 61.28 28.25
CA GLY A 277 9.87 60.55 28.79
C GLY A 277 9.58 59.10 29.19
N ASP A 278 8.36 58.60 28.98
CA ASP A 278 7.97 57.25 29.36
C ASP A 278 8.67 56.19 28.47
N PRO A 279 9.45 55.26 29.03
CA PRO A 279 10.15 54.23 28.25
C PRO A 279 9.20 53.23 27.59
N VAL A 280 7.94 53.11 28.03
CA VAL A 280 6.93 52.21 27.46
C VAL A 280 6.20 52.86 26.27
N ASP A 281 6.14 54.19 26.21
CA ASP A 281 5.42 54.97 25.19
C ASP A 281 6.18 55.13 23.86
N ARG A 282 7.30 54.43 23.71
CA ARG A 282 8.05 54.29 22.44
C ARG A 282 7.69 53.00 21.69
N TRP A 283 7.08 52.02 22.36
CA TRP A 283 6.68 50.75 21.75
C TRP A 283 5.24 50.79 21.20
N TRP A 284 4.40 51.71 21.71
CA TRP A 284 2.95 51.77 21.41
C TRP A 284 2.46 53.03 20.69
N ARG A 285 3.29 54.09 20.57
CA ARG A 285 2.98 55.17 19.63
C ARG A 285 3.15 54.65 18.20
N ASN A 286 2.02 54.22 17.64
CA ASN A 286 1.76 54.17 16.22
C ASN A 286 2.23 55.49 15.59
N ASP A 287 3.40 55.47 14.99
CA ASP A 287 3.74 56.41 13.94
C ASP A 287 2.77 56.13 12.79
N LEU A 288 1.78 57.01 12.64
CA LEU A 288 0.61 56.80 11.79
C LEU A 288 0.91 56.86 10.28
N ASP A 289 2.18 57.03 9.91
CA ASP A 289 2.61 57.10 8.51
C ASP A 289 3.54 55.94 8.05
N GLY A 290 3.82 54.93 8.90
CA GLY A 290 4.83 53.93 8.55
C GLY A 290 4.65 52.52 9.10
N LEU A 291 3.83 51.71 8.43
CA LEU A 291 3.86 50.23 8.29
C LEU A 291 2.47 49.59 8.51
N HIS A 292 1.81 49.30 7.39
CA HIS A 292 0.63 48.45 7.35
C HIS A 292 0.93 47.07 7.94
N TYR A 293 0.09 46.57 8.86
CA TYR A 293 0.13 45.20 9.36
C TYR A 293 -0.18 44.21 8.21
N ASN A 294 0.85 43.83 7.46
CA ASN A 294 0.68 42.97 6.30
C ASN A 294 0.78 41.48 6.69
N TRP A 295 -0.24 40.70 6.32
CA TRP A 295 -0.28 39.24 6.49
C TRP A 295 0.22 38.48 5.26
N ASN A 296 0.51 39.20 4.17
CA ASN A 296 0.94 38.61 2.91
C ASN A 296 2.32 37.93 3.05
N PRO A 297 2.43 36.60 2.83
CA PRO A 297 3.72 35.88 2.87
C PRO A 297 4.70 36.31 1.76
N LEU A 298 4.19 37.00 0.75
CA LEU A 298 5.01 37.57 -0.30
C LEU A 298 5.53 38.97 0.04
N ASP A 299 5.08 39.59 1.15
CA ASP A 299 5.63 40.86 1.64
C ASP A 299 6.71 40.60 2.70
N GLN A 300 7.93 41.12 2.46
CA GLN A 300 9.05 41.05 3.40
C GLN A 300 8.79 41.76 4.73
N ASN A 301 7.89 42.75 4.76
CA ASN A 301 7.56 43.50 5.97
C ASN A 301 6.44 42.84 6.79
N ALA A 302 5.99 41.64 6.39
CA ALA A 302 5.03 40.89 7.17
C ALA A 302 5.57 40.67 8.59
N TRP A 303 4.73 40.91 9.59
CA TRP A 303 5.13 41.03 10.99
C TRP A 303 5.86 39.77 11.51
N TYR A 304 5.55 38.59 10.97
CA TYR A 304 6.13 37.31 11.35
C TYR A 304 7.53 37.04 10.76
N TYR A 305 8.03 37.87 9.83
CA TYR A 305 9.42 37.81 9.37
C TYR A 305 10.40 38.61 10.25
N GLY A 306 9.90 39.29 11.28
CA GLY A 306 10.72 40.04 12.23
C GLY A 306 11.35 41.31 11.64
N GLN A 307 12.22 41.96 12.40
CA GLN A 307 12.89 43.21 11.98
C GLN A 307 14.32 43.01 11.46
N HIS A 308 14.90 41.83 11.64
CA HIS A 308 16.23 41.48 11.16
C HIS A 308 16.17 40.37 10.12
N SER A 309 16.97 40.51 9.06
CA SER A 309 17.14 39.50 8.01
C SER A 309 15.81 39.02 7.38
N ARG A 310 14.84 39.93 7.19
CA ARG A 310 13.48 39.66 6.66
C ARG A 310 13.48 38.80 5.39
N LYS A 311 14.40 39.07 4.47
CA LYS A 311 14.57 38.32 3.22
C LYS A 311 15.00 36.86 3.45
N LEU A 312 15.88 36.62 4.42
CA LEU A 312 16.29 35.27 4.81
C LEU A 312 15.12 34.52 5.47
N ASN A 313 14.42 35.17 6.39
CA ASN A 313 13.28 34.56 7.08
C ASN A 313 12.14 34.20 6.11
N GLN A 314 11.86 35.07 5.14
CA GLN A 314 10.91 34.80 4.06
C GLN A 314 11.33 33.59 3.23
N SER A 315 12.61 33.50 2.85
CA SER A 315 13.15 32.37 2.09
C SER A 315 13.08 31.05 2.87
N VAL A 316 13.39 31.07 4.16
CA VAL A 316 13.32 29.90 5.06
C VAL A 316 11.87 29.44 5.23
N THR A 317 10.92 30.35 5.46
CA THR A 317 9.50 29.99 5.57
C THR A 317 8.96 29.42 4.27
N ALA A 318 9.35 29.96 3.11
CA ALA A 318 8.99 29.41 1.80
C ALA A 318 9.55 28.00 1.59
N LEU A 319 10.81 27.76 1.96
CA LEU A 319 11.44 26.44 1.90
C LEU A 319 10.73 25.41 2.78
N VAL A 320 10.45 25.75 4.04
CA VAL A 320 9.80 24.85 5.01
C VAL A 320 8.37 24.51 4.58
N SER A 321 7.59 25.52 4.17
CA SER A 321 6.21 25.32 3.72
C SER A 321 6.14 24.49 2.42
N TYR A 322 7.02 24.76 1.47
CA TYR A 322 7.14 23.95 0.25
C TYR A 322 7.53 22.50 0.55
N SER A 323 8.52 22.29 1.43
CA SER A 323 8.98 20.94 1.82
C SER A 323 7.86 20.14 2.48
N PHE A 324 7.10 20.78 3.37
CA PHE A 324 5.95 20.15 4.01
C PHE A 324 4.83 19.82 3.02
N ALA A 325 4.45 20.77 2.15
CA ALA A 325 3.41 20.54 1.13
C ALA A 325 3.79 19.45 0.13
N PHE A 326 5.07 19.40 -0.26
CA PHE A 326 5.60 18.35 -1.12
C PHE A 326 5.55 16.99 -0.43
N ALA A 327 6.01 16.89 0.82
CA ALA A 327 5.94 15.65 1.60
C ALA A 327 4.50 15.17 1.79
N LEU A 328 3.57 16.08 2.12
CA LEU A 328 2.15 15.75 2.27
C LEU A 328 1.55 15.24 0.95
N THR A 329 1.85 15.92 -0.15
CA THR A 329 1.35 15.51 -1.48
C THR A 329 1.95 14.17 -1.90
N PHE A 330 3.24 13.93 -1.64
CA PHE A 330 3.90 12.66 -1.87
C PHE A 330 3.25 11.53 -1.06
N LEU A 331 2.96 11.77 0.22
CA LEU A 331 2.27 10.80 1.08
C LEU A 331 0.85 10.52 0.60
N LEU A 332 0.07 11.55 0.26
CA LEU A 332 -1.30 11.40 -0.25
C LEU A 332 -1.33 10.66 -1.59
N LEU A 333 -0.44 10.99 -2.53
CA LEU A 333 -0.33 10.26 -3.80
C LEU A 333 0.20 8.83 -3.60
N GLY A 334 1.10 8.62 -2.63
CA GLY A 334 1.57 7.30 -2.24
C GLY A 334 0.49 6.41 -1.61
N GLN A 335 -0.53 7.01 -0.99
CA GLN A 335 -1.69 6.30 -0.45
C GLN A 335 -2.77 5.98 -1.50
N LEU A 336 -2.80 6.70 -2.63
CA LEU A 336 -3.74 6.45 -3.73
C LEU A 336 -3.35 5.24 -4.60
N GLY A 337 -2.16 4.67 -4.39
CA GLY A 337 -1.78 3.37 -4.92
C GLY A 337 -1.92 2.32 -3.82
N GLY A 338 -3.02 1.57 -3.80
CA GLY A 338 -2.99 0.26 -3.18
C GLY A 338 -1.89 -0.53 -3.89
N CYS A 339 -0.79 -0.85 -3.21
CA CYS A 339 0.30 -1.65 -3.76
C CYS A 339 -0.24 -3.04 -4.10
N SER A 340 -0.95 -3.19 -5.22
CA SER A 340 -1.45 -4.47 -5.69
C SER A 340 -0.24 -5.33 -6.02
N GLU A 341 -0.09 -6.42 -5.29
CA GLU A 341 0.99 -7.36 -5.49
C GLU A 341 0.46 -8.53 -6.29
N ILE A 342 1.24 -9.01 -7.26
CA ILE A 342 0.82 -10.09 -8.14
C ILE A 342 1.72 -11.29 -7.87
N TYR A 343 1.10 -12.43 -7.57
CA TYR A 343 1.77 -13.71 -7.54
C TYR A 343 1.44 -14.50 -8.82
N GLU A 344 2.46 -15.06 -9.46
CA GLU A 344 2.31 -15.96 -10.60
C GLU A 344 3.14 -17.23 -10.37
N MET A 345 2.50 -18.39 -10.56
CA MET A 345 3.16 -19.69 -10.48
C MET A 345 4.06 -19.93 -11.69
N PRO A 346 5.13 -20.75 -11.56
CA PRO A 346 5.95 -21.11 -12.71
C PRO A 346 5.16 -21.90 -13.74
N ALA A 347 5.26 -21.50 -15.01
CA ALA A 347 4.69 -22.25 -16.13
C ALA A 347 5.33 -23.63 -16.27
N GLY A 348 4.49 -24.61 -16.59
CA GLY A 348 4.91 -25.95 -16.98
C GLY A 348 3.72 -26.88 -17.13
N GLY A 349 3.98 -28.18 -17.15
CA GLY A 349 2.95 -29.20 -17.22
C GLY A 349 3.52 -30.56 -16.83
N GLY A 350 2.70 -31.31 -16.10
CA GLY A 350 3.01 -32.64 -15.61
C GLY A 350 1.75 -33.49 -15.56
N GLU A 351 1.87 -34.75 -15.97
CA GLU A 351 0.82 -35.73 -15.73
C GLU A 351 1.01 -36.27 -14.32
N GLN A 352 0.04 -35.99 -13.44
CA GLN A 352 -0.09 -36.72 -12.20
C GLN A 352 -0.63 -38.11 -12.53
N GLN A 353 0.26 -39.05 -12.89
CA GLN A 353 -0.13 -40.44 -13.01
C GLN A 353 -0.59 -40.93 -11.62
N GLN A 354 -1.83 -41.37 -11.52
CA GLN A 354 -2.30 -42.03 -10.30
C GLN A 354 -1.44 -43.28 -10.09
N ILE A 355 -0.56 -43.23 -9.10
CA ILE A 355 0.23 -44.39 -8.69
C ILE A 355 -0.76 -45.39 -8.09
N VAL A 356 -1.30 -46.28 -8.91
CA VAL A 356 -2.09 -47.42 -8.45
C VAL A 356 -1.12 -48.32 -7.69
N GLN A 357 -1.30 -48.43 -6.38
CA GLN A 357 -0.56 -49.40 -5.57
C GLN A 357 -0.88 -50.80 -6.08
N GLN A 358 0.02 -51.36 -6.90
CA GLN A 358 -0.05 -52.77 -7.23
C GLN A 358 0.49 -53.56 -6.04
N VAL A 359 -0.41 -54.07 -5.21
CA VAL A 359 -0.04 -54.97 -4.11
C VAL A 359 0.40 -56.30 -4.71
N LYS A 360 1.71 -56.48 -4.93
CA LYS A 360 2.25 -57.77 -5.34
C LYS A 360 2.40 -58.64 -4.10
N VAL A 361 1.36 -59.42 -3.79
CA VAL A 361 1.41 -60.39 -2.69
C VAL A 361 2.42 -61.48 -3.07
N GLN A 362 3.63 -61.42 -2.51
CA GLN A 362 4.55 -62.55 -2.60
C GLN A 362 4.02 -63.68 -1.71
N LYS A 363 3.44 -64.70 -2.33
CA LYS A 363 2.98 -65.91 -1.62
C LYS A 363 4.20 -66.72 -1.19
N VAL A 364 4.66 -66.54 0.03
CA VAL A 364 5.68 -67.42 0.62
C VAL A 364 5.02 -68.77 0.93
N ILE A 365 5.24 -69.77 0.07
CA ILE A 365 4.77 -71.14 0.31
C ILE A 365 5.68 -71.76 1.39
N LYS A 366 5.34 -71.60 2.67
CA LYS A 366 5.97 -72.39 3.75
C LYS A 366 5.36 -73.79 3.77
N ARG A 367 6.19 -74.84 3.86
CA ARG A 367 5.71 -76.21 4.06
C ARG A 367 5.03 -76.30 5.44
N LYS A 368 3.74 -76.62 5.46
CA LYS A 368 3.01 -76.93 6.69
C LYS A 368 3.31 -78.37 7.08
N TYR A 369 4.05 -78.58 8.15
CA TYR A 369 4.18 -79.91 8.74
C TYR A 369 2.85 -80.26 9.42
N ILE A 370 2.17 -81.29 8.91
CA ILE A 370 0.99 -81.85 9.56
C ILE A 370 1.49 -82.88 10.57
N VAL A 371 1.50 -82.50 11.85
CA VAL A 371 1.92 -83.41 12.93
C VAL A 371 0.71 -84.28 13.32
N ASN A 372 0.93 -85.58 13.44
CA ASN A 372 -0.09 -86.49 13.94
C ASN A 372 -0.37 -86.15 15.42
N PRO A 373 -1.62 -85.80 15.79
CA PRO A 373 -1.98 -85.42 17.15
C PRO A 373 -1.78 -86.54 18.19
N PHE A 374 -1.57 -87.79 17.76
CA PHE A 374 -1.29 -88.93 18.64
C PHE A 374 0.19 -89.29 18.74
N SER A 375 1.11 -88.47 18.22
CA SER A 375 2.55 -88.74 18.34
C SER A 375 3.07 -88.34 19.72
N ALA A 376 3.98 -89.14 20.29
CA ALA A 376 4.58 -88.91 21.61
C ALA A 376 5.61 -87.76 21.64
N ILE A 377 5.77 -87.02 20.54
CA ILE A 377 6.79 -85.98 20.36
C ILE A 377 6.12 -84.61 20.46
N LEU A 378 6.45 -83.86 21.51
CA LEU A 378 5.96 -82.50 21.74
C LEU A 378 6.72 -81.52 20.82
N PHE A 379 6.09 -81.12 19.72
CA PHE A 379 6.63 -80.06 18.85
C PHE A 379 6.25 -78.68 19.41
N GLN A 380 7.24 -77.88 19.82
CA GLN A 380 7.05 -76.45 20.03
C GLN A 380 6.85 -75.77 18.67
N VAL A 381 5.61 -75.40 18.36
CA VAL A 381 5.29 -74.65 17.15
C VAL A 381 5.50 -73.16 17.46
N PRO A 382 6.45 -72.46 16.81
CA PRO A 382 6.59 -71.02 16.98
C PRO A 382 5.32 -70.30 16.49
N PRO A 383 4.97 -69.13 17.05
CA PRO A 383 3.83 -68.35 16.59
C PRO A 383 3.96 -68.03 15.09
N ILE A 384 2.82 -68.04 14.40
CA ILE A 384 2.73 -67.80 12.96
C ILE A 384 3.14 -66.35 12.68
N ASP A 385 4.29 -66.15 12.02
CA ASP A 385 4.75 -64.82 11.62
C ASP A 385 3.82 -64.17 10.58
N ASP A 386 3.54 -62.89 10.79
CA ASP A 386 2.82 -62.01 9.86
C ASP A 386 3.49 -61.95 8.47
N ILE A 387 2.67 -61.98 7.43
CA ILE A 387 3.11 -61.81 6.04
C ILE A 387 3.63 -60.37 5.87
N LYS A 388 4.94 -60.20 5.74
CA LYS A 388 5.53 -58.90 5.37
C LYS A 388 5.16 -58.58 3.92
N LEU A 389 4.15 -57.74 3.73
CA LEU A 389 3.80 -57.19 2.41
C LEU A 389 4.90 -56.21 1.98
N GLN A 390 5.67 -56.55 0.94
CA GLN A 390 6.58 -55.61 0.28
C GLN A 390 5.77 -54.69 -0.65
N LEU A 391 5.19 -53.63 -0.08
CA LEU A 391 4.40 -52.62 -0.80
C LEU A 391 5.27 -51.61 -1.58
N THR A 392 6.56 -51.50 -1.23
CA THR A 392 7.43 -50.38 -1.64
C THR A 392 8.21 -50.61 -2.93
N GLU A 393 8.48 -51.86 -3.33
CA GLU A 393 9.45 -52.16 -4.39
C GLU A 393 8.93 -51.86 -5.82
N LEU A 394 7.61 -51.74 -6.01
CA LEU A 394 6.98 -51.43 -7.31
C LEU A 394 6.72 -49.93 -7.53
N THR A 395 6.88 -49.09 -6.51
CA THR A 395 6.48 -47.67 -6.54
C THR A 395 7.58 -46.74 -7.06
N HIS A 396 8.55 -47.26 -7.81
CA HIS A 396 9.69 -46.49 -8.30
C HIS A 396 9.28 -45.58 -9.49
N HIS A 397 9.37 -44.26 -9.27
CA HIS A 397 9.81 -43.21 -10.24
C HIS A 397 8.96 -42.85 -11.47
N ALA A 398 7.63 -42.96 -11.41
CA ALA A 398 6.77 -42.43 -12.49
C ALA A 398 6.12 -41.06 -12.18
N TYR A 399 6.56 -40.33 -11.14
CA TYR A 399 6.04 -38.98 -10.89
C TYR A 399 6.87 -37.92 -11.61
N LYS A 400 6.25 -37.25 -12.58
CA LYS A 400 6.81 -36.03 -13.18
C LYS A 400 6.23 -34.82 -12.44
N VAL A 401 7.08 -34.07 -11.75
CA VAL A 401 6.66 -32.87 -11.01
C VAL A 401 6.01 -31.86 -11.97
N GLY A 402 4.88 -31.30 -11.54
CA GLY A 402 4.02 -30.42 -12.33
C GLY A 402 2.58 -30.93 -12.44
N TYR A 403 1.65 -30.06 -12.83
CA TYR A 403 0.24 -30.40 -13.05
C TYR A 403 -0.30 -29.70 -14.30
N GLY A 404 -0.95 -30.46 -15.18
CA GLY A 404 -1.67 -29.97 -16.37
C GLY A 404 -0.91 -30.12 -17.69
N GLN A 405 -1.50 -29.66 -18.79
CA GLN A 405 -0.94 -29.81 -20.13
C GLN A 405 0.23 -28.84 -20.39
N GLY A 406 1.42 -29.37 -20.65
CA GLY A 406 2.62 -28.58 -20.94
C GLY A 406 3.92 -29.39 -20.84
N LYS A 407 5.04 -28.81 -21.30
CA LYS A 407 6.38 -29.38 -21.13
C LYS A 407 7.10 -28.63 -20.00
N GLY A 408 7.63 -29.34 -19.00
CA GLY A 408 8.48 -28.79 -17.94
C GLY A 408 7.83 -28.85 -16.56
N ALA A 409 8.61 -28.65 -15.48
CA ALA A 409 8.21 -29.03 -14.13
C ALA A 409 7.13 -28.15 -13.44
N GLY A 410 6.65 -27.08 -14.07
CA GLY A 410 5.69 -26.13 -13.50
C GLY A 410 4.21 -26.53 -13.64
N TYR A 411 3.33 -25.52 -13.53
CA TYR A 411 1.88 -25.69 -13.51
C TYR A 411 1.24 -25.07 -14.75
N ALA A 412 0.16 -25.68 -15.26
CA ALA A 412 -0.53 -25.22 -16.45
C ALA A 412 -1.28 -23.87 -16.26
N GLY A 413 -1.55 -23.48 -15.00
CA GLY A 413 -1.99 -22.13 -14.64
C GLY A 413 -0.86 -21.08 -14.56
N GLY A 414 0.41 -21.49 -14.66
CA GLY A 414 1.58 -20.65 -14.45
C GLY A 414 2.00 -19.80 -15.65
N THR A 415 2.90 -18.85 -15.41
CA THR A 415 3.48 -17.96 -16.44
C THR A 415 4.99 -18.18 -16.56
N ASN A 416 5.59 -17.79 -17.69
CA ASN A 416 7.03 -17.96 -17.92
C ASN A 416 7.92 -17.20 -16.92
N LEU A 417 7.38 -16.11 -16.37
CA LEU A 417 7.99 -15.24 -15.37
C LEU A 417 7.66 -15.66 -13.93
N GLY A 418 6.62 -16.49 -13.76
CA GLY A 418 6.19 -16.98 -12.47
C GLY A 418 7.25 -17.86 -11.80
N LYS A 419 7.28 -17.78 -10.47
CA LYS A 419 8.26 -18.45 -9.62
C LYS A 419 7.58 -18.86 -8.33
N VAL A 420 7.96 -20.01 -7.79
CA VAL A 420 7.58 -20.37 -6.42
C VAL A 420 8.30 -19.40 -5.46
N ARG A 421 7.52 -18.72 -4.61
CA ARG A 421 8.03 -17.81 -3.59
C ARG A 421 7.66 -18.38 -2.22
N PHE A 422 8.63 -18.42 -1.31
CA PHE A 422 8.43 -18.80 0.08
C PHE A 422 8.10 -17.55 0.89
N ILE A 423 6.83 -17.38 1.24
CA ILE A 423 6.33 -16.17 1.92
C ILE A 423 6.03 -16.51 3.39
N ARG A 424 6.78 -15.90 4.30
CA ARG A 424 6.54 -15.95 5.74
C ARG A 424 5.45 -14.96 6.14
N LEU A 425 4.55 -15.40 7.01
CA LEU A 425 3.45 -14.58 7.52
C LEU A 425 3.84 -13.88 8.82
N GLU A 426 3.91 -12.55 8.79
CA GLU A 426 4.22 -11.74 9.97
C GLU A 426 2.95 -11.56 10.82
N TYR A 427 3.04 -11.85 12.11
CA TYR A 427 1.96 -11.69 13.07
C TYR A 427 2.45 -10.99 14.35
N SER A 428 1.53 -10.36 15.08
CA SER A 428 1.86 -9.70 16.35
C SER A 428 1.87 -10.70 17.51
N GLY A 429 2.62 -10.41 18.58
CA GLY A 429 2.62 -11.21 19.82
C GLY A 429 3.74 -12.25 19.92
N GLY A 430 4.52 -12.49 18.86
CA GLY A 430 5.57 -13.50 18.90
C GLY A 430 6.49 -13.52 17.68
N ASP A 431 7.57 -14.25 17.85
CA ASP A 431 8.76 -14.55 17.02
C ASP A 431 8.47 -15.19 15.65
N TRP A 432 7.62 -14.55 14.86
CA TRP A 432 7.36 -14.96 13.48
C TRP A 432 8.64 -15.00 12.63
N ASP A 433 9.70 -14.31 13.02
CA ASP A 433 10.96 -14.14 12.30
C ASP A 433 12.06 -15.15 12.69
N GLN A 434 11.70 -16.22 13.41
CA GLN A 434 12.61 -17.32 13.75
C GLN A 434 13.31 -17.84 12.48
N ASP A 435 14.65 -17.76 12.47
CA ASP A 435 15.55 -18.16 11.40
C ASP A 435 15.17 -17.62 10.00
N PHE A 436 14.52 -16.45 9.97
CA PHE A 436 14.06 -15.84 8.72
C PHE A 436 15.23 -15.27 7.90
N GLY A 437 15.29 -15.67 6.63
CA GLY A 437 16.21 -15.10 5.63
C GLY A 437 17.67 -15.54 5.75
N ILE A 438 18.05 -16.24 6.82
CA ILE A 438 19.37 -16.84 7.03
C ILE A 438 19.14 -18.31 7.40
N GLY A 439 19.15 -19.22 6.40
CA GLY A 439 19.00 -20.66 6.63
C GLY A 439 17.64 -21.22 6.21
N ALA A 440 16.93 -21.84 7.15
CA ALA A 440 15.79 -22.77 6.97
C ALA A 440 14.90 -22.53 5.74
N ASP A 441 14.27 -21.37 5.64
CA ASP A 441 13.33 -21.02 4.57
C ASP A 441 13.97 -21.00 3.19
N LEU A 442 15.17 -20.41 3.13
CA LEU A 442 15.93 -20.27 1.91
C LEU A 442 16.44 -21.65 1.49
N ASN A 443 16.90 -22.45 2.45
CA ASN A 443 17.32 -23.84 2.22
C ASN A 443 16.15 -24.68 1.70
N MET A 444 14.97 -24.60 2.31
CA MET A 444 13.77 -25.28 1.82
C MET A 444 13.39 -24.80 0.41
N LEU A 445 13.48 -23.50 0.11
CA LEU A 445 13.19 -22.98 -1.23
C LEU A 445 14.21 -23.45 -2.27
N ILE A 446 15.49 -23.54 -1.92
CA ILE A 446 16.57 -24.06 -2.77
C ILE A 446 16.39 -25.57 -2.98
N GLU A 447 16.19 -26.33 -1.90
CA GLU A 447 15.93 -27.77 -1.95
C GLU A 447 14.70 -28.09 -2.78
N TYR A 448 13.65 -27.28 -2.66
CA TYR A 448 12.48 -27.39 -3.52
C TYR A 448 12.84 -27.23 -5.01
N ASN A 449 13.67 -26.25 -5.37
CA ASN A 449 14.16 -26.08 -6.74
C ASN A 449 14.96 -27.29 -7.22
N VAL A 450 15.90 -27.78 -6.41
CA VAL A 450 16.76 -28.92 -6.75
C VAL A 450 15.92 -30.18 -6.95
N ARG A 451 14.95 -30.44 -6.07
CA ARG A 451 14.12 -31.64 -6.08
C ARG A 451 13.07 -31.63 -7.19
N THR A 452 12.51 -30.47 -7.52
CA THR A 452 11.38 -30.37 -8.45
C THR A 452 11.75 -29.83 -9.82
N GLN A 453 12.90 -29.15 -9.95
CA GLN A 453 13.30 -28.39 -11.14
C GLN A 453 12.34 -27.23 -11.47
N GLN A 454 11.44 -26.84 -10.56
CA GLN A 454 10.58 -25.68 -10.72
C GLN A 454 11.34 -24.38 -10.45
N LYS A 455 11.02 -23.32 -11.21
CA LYS A 455 11.62 -22.00 -10.98
C LYS A 455 11.20 -21.46 -9.61
N VAL A 456 12.18 -21.14 -8.78
CA VAL A 456 11.97 -20.51 -7.46
C VAL A 456 12.48 -19.07 -7.45
N HIS A 457 11.99 -18.29 -6.50
CA HIS A 457 12.55 -16.99 -6.19
C HIS A 457 13.93 -17.12 -5.52
N ASN A 458 14.80 -16.13 -5.69
CA ASN A 458 16.18 -16.18 -5.19
C ASN A 458 16.33 -15.71 -3.73
N LYS A 459 15.23 -15.27 -3.11
CA LYS A 459 15.17 -14.75 -1.75
C LYS A 459 13.84 -15.15 -1.12
N THR A 460 13.87 -15.32 0.18
CA THR A 460 12.67 -15.46 1.02
C THR A 460 12.02 -14.10 1.20
N GLU A 461 10.73 -14.11 1.49
CA GLU A 461 9.93 -12.91 1.62
C GLU A 461 9.02 -13.02 2.83
N SER A 462 8.65 -11.88 3.42
CA SER A 462 7.69 -11.82 4.52
C SER A 462 6.56 -10.85 4.16
N ARG A 463 5.36 -11.12 4.64
CA ARG A 463 4.19 -10.24 4.49
C ARG A 463 3.40 -10.22 5.78
N THR A 464 2.92 -9.04 6.16
CA THR A 464 1.95 -8.95 7.26
C THR A 464 0.64 -9.60 6.84
N VAL A 465 -0.15 -10.04 7.83
CA VAL A 465 -1.47 -10.63 7.57
C VAL A 465 -2.37 -9.70 6.74
N THR A 466 -2.31 -8.39 6.97
CA THR A 466 -3.13 -7.42 6.23
C THR A 466 -2.65 -7.23 4.79
N GLN A 467 -1.33 -7.36 4.54
CA GLN A 467 -0.78 -7.28 3.18
C GLN A 467 -1.23 -8.43 2.27
N LEU A 468 -1.76 -9.54 2.81
CA LEU A 468 -2.40 -10.58 2.00
C LEU A 468 -3.62 -10.04 1.21
N ASN A 469 -4.23 -8.94 1.67
CA ASN A 469 -5.32 -8.29 0.94
C ASN A 469 -4.86 -7.66 -0.38
N ASN A 470 -3.57 -7.30 -0.49
CA ASN A 470 -2.99 -6.66 -1.68
C ASN A 470 -2.94 -7.59 -2.91
N PHE A 471 -3.01 -8.90 -2.71
CA PHE A 471 -3.02 -9.86 -3.81
C PHE A 471 -4.43 -10.01 -4.40
N PRO A 472 -4.65 -9.78 -5.71
CA PRO A 472 -5.96 -9.96 -6.31
C PRO A 472 -6.34 -11.44 -6.42
N VAL A 473 -7.64 -11.74 -6.43
CA VAL A 473 -8.16 -13.09 -6.63
C VAL A 473 -7.63 -13.66 -7.95
N GLY A 474 -7.01 -14.84 -7.91
CA GLY A 474 -6.38 -15.48 -9.07
C GLY A 474 -4.90 -15.14 -9.28
N LYS A 475 -4.35 -14.25 -8.46
CA LYS A 475 -2.94 -13.82 -8.47
C LYS A 475 -2.38 -13.73 -7.05
N SER A 476 -2.80 -14.67 -6.20
CA SER A 476 -2.39 -14.76 -4.79
C SER A 476 -1.40 -15.90 -4.60
N PRO A 477 -0.54 -15.84 -3.57
CA PRO A 477 0.33 -16.95 -3.25
C PRO A 477 -0.50 -18.21 -2.93
N PRO A 478 -0.16 -19.38 -3.48
CA PRO A 478 -0.81 -20.65 -3.14
C PRO A 478 -0.61 -21.04 -1.68
N MET A 479 0.51 -20.64 -1.08
CA MET A 479 0.88 -20.97 0.30
C MET A 479 1.60 -19.81 0.97
N VAL A 480 1.31 -19.63 2.26
CA VAL A 480 2.10 -18.83 3.19
C VAL A 480 2.55 -19.71 4.35
N TYR A 481 3.76 -19.45 4.84
CA TYR A 481 4.36 -20.20 5.94
C TYR A 481 4.26 -19.42 7.24
N LEU A 482 3.90 -20.10 8.33
CA LEU A 482 3.78 -19.53 9.67
C LEU A 482 4.51 -20.45 10.65
N THR A 483 5.48 -19.91 11.38
CA THR A 483 6.17 -20.60 12.49
C THR A 483 6.38 -19.65 13.67
N GLY A 484 6.76 -20.20 14.81
CA GLY A 484 7.23 -19.50 16.00
C GLY A 484 7.10 -20.37 17.25
N GLN A 485 7.49 -19.82 18.40
CA GLN A 485 7.39 -20.49 19.69
C GLN A 485 6.59 -19.68 20.74
N LYS A 486 6.26 -18.42 20.45
CA LYS A 486 5.55 -17.50 21.37
C LYS A 486 4.06 -17.36 21.03
N SER A 487 3.46 -16.21 21.35
CA SER A 487 2.03 -15.97 21.19
C SER A 487 1.68 -15.53 19.77
N ILE A 488 0.45 -15.83 19.32
CA ILE A 488 -0.11 -15.30 18.07
C ILE A 488 -1.26 -14.37 18.43
N SER A 489 -1.10 -13.08 18.14
CA SER A 489 -2.10 -12.05 18.36
C SER A 489 -2.53 -11.43 17.04
N LEU A 490 -3.81 -11.59 16.71
CA LEU A 490 -4.43 -11.04 15.50
C LEU A 490 -5.61 -10.13 15.86
N SER A 491 -5.66 -8.97 15.20
CA SER A 491 -6.82 -8.09 15.17
C SER A 491 -7.97 -8.70 14.35
N GLN A 492 -9.19 -8.13 14.46
CA GLN A 492 -10.34 -8.60 13.69
C GLN A 492 -10.15 -8.42 12.18
N ASN A 493 -9.45 -7.35 11.77
CA ASN A 493 -9.14 -7.10 10.37
C ASN A 493 -8.18 -8.16 9.81
N GLU A 494 -7.18 -8.57 10.60
CA GLU A 494 -6.24 -9.61 10.22
C GLU A 494 -6.92 -10.99 10.16
N VAL A 495 -7.81 -11.30 11.09
CA VAL A 495 -8.63 -12.53 11.03
C VAL A 495 -9.49 -12.55 9.76
N LYS A 496 -10.11 -11.42 9.40
CA LYS A 496 -10.86 -11.29 8.13
C LYS A 496 -9.96 -11.48 6.92
N ALA A 497 -8.76 -10.87 6.92
CA ALA A 497 -7.79 -11.01 5.82
C ALA A 497 -7.35 -12.47 5.62
N LEU A 498 -7.04 -13.21 6.69
CA LEU A 498 -6.72 -14.65 6.58
C LEU A 498 -7.91 -15.46 6.07
N ARG A 499 -9.12 -15.18 6.56
CA ARG A 499 -10.32 -15.88 6.11
C ARG A 499 -10.56 -15.67 4.61
N THR A 500 -10.46 -14.42 4.13
CA THR A 500 -10.55 -14.11 2.69
C THR A 500 -9.41 -14.77 1.91
N TYR A 501 -8.19 -14.77 2.42
CA TYR A 501 -7.05 -15.45 1.78
C TYR A 501 -7.31 -16.96 1.61
N LEU A 502 -7.78 -17.64 2.65
CA LEU A 502 -8.06 -19.07 2.62
C LEU A 502 -9.29 -19.41 1.76
N ASN A 503 -10.41 -18.72 1.95
CA ASN A 503 -11.68 -19.11 1.33
C ASN A 503 -11.85 -18.55 -0.09
N GLU A 504 -11.51 -17.28 -0.32
CA GLU A 504 -11.80 -16.59 -1.59
C GLU A 504 -10.60 -16.60 -2.54
N LYS A 505 -9.39 -16.47 -2.00
CA LYS A 505 -8.16 -16.41 -2.79
C LYS A 505 -7.50 -17.77 -2.97
N HIS A 506 -8.12 -18.85 -2.51
CA HIS A 506 -7.66 -20.24 -2.65
C HIS A 506 -6.27 -20.50 -2.05
N GLY A 507 -5.87 -19.71 -1.06
CA GLY A 507 -4.61 -19.86 -0.36
C GLY A 507 -4.59 -21.04 0.62
N MET A 508 -3.39 -21.36 1.09
CA MET A 508 -3.13 -22.36 2.13
C MET A 508 -2.14 -21.81 3.17
N ILE A 509 -2.31 -22.20 4.43
CA ILE A 509 -1.32 -21.97 5.49
C ILE A 509 -0.51 -23.26 5.68
N PHE A 510 0.81 -23.14 5.64
CA PHE A 510 1.72 -24.15 6.15
C PHE A 510 2.20 -23.69 7.54
N GLY A 511 1.61 -24.27 8.58
CA GLY A 511 1.97 -24.01 9.96
C GLY A 511 3.04 -24.98 10.42
N ASP A 512 4.07 -24.47 11.08
CA ASP A 512 5.08 -25.26 11.78
C ASP A 512 5.18 -24.79 13.24
N ASN A 513 5.38 -25.71 14.16
CA ASN A 513 5.58 -25.38 15.56
C ASN A 513 7.07 -25.22 15.84
N GLY A 514 7.53 -23.97 15.92
CA GLY A 514 8.94 -23.61 16.09
C GLY A 514 9.48 -23.74 17.51
N GLY A 515 8.83 -24.49 18.42
CA GLY A 515 9.48 -24.84 19.68
C GLY A 515 8.64 -24.96 20.94
N SER A 516 7.30 -24.82 20.91
CA SER A 516 6.52 -24.84 22.17
C SER A 516 5.09 -25.38 22.11
N GLY A 517 4.69 -26.04 23.20
CA GLY A 517 3.28 -26.44 23.41
C GLY A 517 2.35 -25.23 23.59
N HIS A 518 2.87 -24.09 24.04
CA HIS A 518 2.10 -22.83 24.07
C HIS A 518 1.74 -22.37 22.66
N PHE A 519 2.71 -22.36 21.75
CA PHE A 519 2.49 -21.99 20.35
C PHE A 519 1.45 -22.89 19.68
N HIS A 520 1.44 -24.20 19.98
CA HIS A 520 0.39 -25.11 19.51
C HIS A 520 -1.01 -24.61 19.90
N ASN A 521 -1.20 -24.27 21.18
CA ASN A 521 -2.49 -23.76 21.67
C ASN A 521 -2.87 -22.42 21.01
N GLN A 522 -1.89 -21.55 20.76
CA GLN A 522 -2.09 -20.27 20.07
C GLN A 522 -2.48 -20.48 18.60
N PHE A 523 -1.84 -21.40 17.90
CA PHE A 523 -2.19 -21.76 16.52
C PHE A 523 -3.62 -22.32 16.44
N MET A 524 -4.00 -23.21 17.37
CA MET A 524 -5.38 -23.73 17.44
C MET A 524 -6.40 -22.62 17.72
N SER A 525 -6.09 -21.70 18.64
CA SER A 525 -6.93 -20.54 18.93
C SER A 525 -7.09 -19.62 17.71
N MET A 526 -5.98 -19.34 17.01
CA MET A 526 -5.98 -18.57 15.75
C MET A 526 -6.89 -19.24 14.71
N MET A 527 -6.71 -20.54 14.45
CA MET A 527 -7.49 -21.25 13.44
C MET A 527 -8.98 -21.32 13.79
N ARG A 528 -9.36 -21.47 15.08
CA ARG A 528 -10.77 -21.36 15.50
C ARG A 528 -11.37 -19.98 15.26
N ARG A 529 -10.58 -18.91 15.30
CA ARG A 529 -11.06 -17.56 14.95
C ARG A 529 -11.18 -17.38 13.44
N VAL A 530 -10.22 -17.90 12.66
CA VAL A 530 -10.20 -17.77 11.19
C VAL A 530 -11.28 -18.66 10.54
N LEU A 531 -11.41 -19.92 10.97
CA LEU A 531 -12.36 -20.93 10.48
C LEU A 531 -13.17 -21.53 11.65
N PRO A 532 -14.15 -20.80 12.20
CA PRO A 532 -14.87 -21.20 13.41
C PRO A 532 -15.73 -22.46 13.27
N THR A 533 -16.06 -22.87 12.05
CA THR A 533 -16.91 -24.04 11.76
C THR A 533 -16.12 -25.28 11.36
N ILE A 534 -14.78 -25.19 11.26
CA ILE A 534 -13.93 -26.28 10.77
C ILE A 534 -12.98 -26.72 11.88
N ASP A 535 -13.15 -27.95 12.34
CA ASP A 535 -12.25 -28.57 13.30
C ASP A 535 -11.01 -29.17 12.63
N PRO A 536 -9.84 -29.14 13.30
CA PRO A 536 -8.65 -29.84 12.81
C PRO A 536 -8.86 -31.34 12.85
N VAL A 537 -8.36 -32.02 11.82
CA VAL A 537 -8.31 -33.49 11.75
C VAL A 537 -6.88 -33.97 11.55
N PRO A 538 -6.49 -35.15 12.08
CA PRO A 538 -5.21 -35.75 11.75
C PRO A 538 -5.06 -35.96 10.24
N VAL A 539 -3.90 -35.62 9.68
CA VAL A 539 -3.59 -35.82 8.26
C VAL A 539 -3.01 -37.23 8.07
N PRO A 540 -3.69 -38.16 7.39
CA PRO A 540 -3.22 -39.53 7.21
C PRO A 540 -1.95 -39.62 6.34
N LEU A 541 -1.07 -40.60 6.58
CA LEU A 541 0.15 -40.82 5.78
C LEU A 541 -0.14 -41.28 4.34
N ASP A 542 -1.34 -41.79 4.08
CA ASP A 542 -1.84 -42.15 2.76
C ASP A 542 -2.59 -40.98 2.06
N ASP A 543 -2.67 -39.80 2.68
CA ASP A 543 -3.19 -38.61 2.01
C ASP A 543 -2.22 -38.17 0.89
N VAL A 544 -2.75 -37.52 -0.15
CA VAL A 544 -1.97 -37.06 -1.32
C VAL A 544 -0.81 -36.15 -0.89
N ILE A 545 -1.01 -35.33 0.14
CA ILE A 545 0.02 -34.42 0.66
C ILE A 545 1.21 -35.15 1.31
N HIS A 546 1.06 -36.42 1.68
CA HIS A 546 2.15 -37.25 2.23
C HIS A 546 2.71 -38.26 1.21
N ARG A 547 2.19 -38.27 -0.03
CA ARG A 547 2.61 -39.24 -1.06
C ARG A 547 3.27 -38.61 -2.27
N ILE A 548 3.09 -37.31 -2.50
CA ILE A 548 3.49 -36.65 -3.75
C ILE A 548 4.22 -35.33 -3.48
N PRO A 549 5.41 -35.11 -4.07
CA PRO A 549 6.19 -36.04 -4.92
C PRO A 549 6.81 -37.23 -4.19
N TYR A 550 7.03 -37.13 -2.88
CA TYR A 550 7.73 -38.16 -2.11
C TYR A 550 6.78 -38.94 -1.21
N GLN A 551 6.97 -40.25 -1.12
CA GLN A 551 6.25 -41.07 -0.16
C GLN A 551 6.85 -40.88 1.24
N ILE A 552 6.05 -40.34 2.16
CA ILE A 552 6.43 -40.16 3.57
C ILE A 552 6.03 -41.41 4.35
N PRO A 553 6.98 -42.21 4.88
CA PRO A 553 6.69 -43.47 5.57
C PRO A 553 6.24 -43.30 7.02
N PHE A 554 6.59 -42.17 7.64
CA PHE A 554 6.22 -41.75 8.99
C PHE A 554 6.29 -40.22 9.05
N LEU A 555 5.63 -39.57 10.02
CA LEU A 555 5.73 -38.12 10.17
C LEU A 555 7.11 -37.73 10.75
N PRO A 556 8.00 -37.07 9.98
CA PRO A 556 9.30 -36.67 10.48
C PRO A 556 9.15 -35.41 11.34
N TYR A 557 9.70 -35.43 12.56
CA TYR A 557 9.74 -34.25 13.44
C TYR A 557 11.11 -34.12 14.09
N VAL A 558 11.52 -32.87 14.36
CA VAL A 558 12.72 -32.57 15.14
C VAL A 558 12.43 -32.75 16.62
N ALA A 559 11.36 -32.11 17.10
CA ALA A 559 10.88 -32.21 18.47
C ALA A 559 9.35 -32.09 18.53
N PRO A 560 8.61 -33.02 19.16
CA PRO A 560 7.15 -33.10 19.07
C PRO A 560 6.42 -32.11 20.00
N HIS A 561 6.67 -30.80 19.86
CA HIS A 561 6.16 -29.75 20.76
C HIS A 561 4.63 -29.66 20.79
N GLY A 562 3.99 -29.75 19.62
CA GLY A 562 2.54 -29.73 19.44
C GLY A 562 1.90 -31.11 19.35
N GLY A 563 2.62 -32.17 19.73
CA GLY A 563 2.19 -33.57 19.62
C GLY A 563 2.92 -34.35 18.52
N GLN A 564 2.38 -35.54 18.20
CA GLN A 564 2.99 -36.50 17.27
C GLN A 564 2.20 -36.69 15.98
N VAL A 565 1.17 -35.88 15.76
CA VAL A 565 0.29 -35.96 14.59
C VAL A 565 0.24 -34.62 13.88
N ALA A 566 0.35 -34.64 12.56
CA ALA A 566 0.07 -33.49 11.72
C ALA A 566 -1.44 -33.26 11.69
N LEU A 567 -1.84 -31.99 11.80
CA LEU A 567 -3.24 -31.59 11.80
C LEU A 567 -3.54 -30.79 10.53
N GLY A 568 -4.75 -30.96 9.99
CA GLY A 568 -5.18 -30.25 8.80
C GLY A 568 -6.61 -29.75 8.91
N TRP A 569 -6.91 -28.70 8.16
CA TRP A 569 -8.26 -28.15 8.01
C TRP A 569 -8.69 -28.32 6.56
N LYS A 570 -9.87 -28.92 6.34
CA LYS A 570 -10.45 -29.11 5.00
C LYS A 570 -11.58 -28.12 4.75
N VAL A 571 -11.55 -27.49 3.58
CA VAL A 571 -12.66 -26.70 3.03
C VAL A 571 -12.80 -27.11 1.57
N ASP A 572 -14.03 -27.41 1.13
CA ASP A 572 -14.34 -27.82 -0.25
C ASP A 572 -13.46 -28.96 -0.80
N GLY A 573 -13.10 -29.92 0.06
CA GLY A 573 -12.34 -31.12 -0.33
C GLY A 573 -10.82 -30.94 -0.44
N ARG A 574 -10.28 -29.74 -0.19
CA ARG A 574 -8.82 -29.49 -0.14
C ARG A 574 -8.34 -29.11 1.25
N TRP A 575 -7.06 -29.30 1.52
CA TRP A 575 -6.42 -28.76 2.72
C TRP A 575 -6.23 -27.23 2.55
N VAL A 576 -6.77 -26.46 3.49
CA VAL A 576 -6.55 -25.00 3.59
C VAL A 576 -5.49 -24.64 4.63
N CYS A 577 -5.19 -25.58 5.52
CA CYS A 577 -4.10 -25.46 6.48
C CYS A 577 -3.51 -26.86 6.71
N TYR A 578 -2.18 -26.94 6.71
CA TYR A 578 -1.42 -28.09 7.19
C TYR A 578 -0.54 -27.60 8.34
N TYR A 579 -0.72 -28.17 9.52
CA TYR A 579 0.02 -27.83 10.72
C TYR A 579 0.91 -28.99 11.14
N HIS A 580 2.22 -28.74 11.10
CA HIS A 580 3.25 -29.64 11.58
C HIS A 580 3.52 -29.40 13.07
N PRO A 581 3.51 -30.44 13.93
CA PRO A 581 3.61 -30.25 15.37
C PRO A 581 5.05 -30.16 15.90
N GLY A 582 6.08 -30.39 15.07
CA GLY A 582 7.42 -30.61 15.59
C GLY A 582 8.59 -30.04 14.79
N ASP A 583 8.62 -28.72 14.71
CA ASP A 583 9.74 -27.87 14.31
C ASP A 583 10.55 -28.36 13.11
N ILE A 584 9.88 -28.49 11.97
CA ILE A 584 10.57 -28.93 10.74
C ILE A 584 11.49 -27.83 10.18
N GLY A 585 11.26 -26.57 10.55
CA GLY A 585 12.14 -25.45 10.25
C GLY A 585 13.59 -25.69 10.69
N ASP A 586 13.79 -26.22 11.90
CA ASP A 586 15.11 -26.56 12.45
C ASP A 586 15.85 -27.60 11.59
N ALA A 587 15.13 -28.57 11.02
CA ALA A 587 15.74 -29.54 10.10
C ALA A 587 16.19 -28.90 8.78
N TRP A 588 15.58 -27.79 8.39
CA TRP A 588 15.97 -27.04 7.19
C TRP A 588 17.12 -26.07 7.46
N ALA A 589 17.40 -25.72 8.71
CA ALA A 589 18.48 -24.81 9.06
C ALA A 589 19.86 -25.40 8.71
N ASP A 590 20.87 -24.52 8.61
CA ASP A 590 22.25 -24.95 8.38
C ASP A 590 22.72 -25.83 9.54
N GLY A 591 23.32 -26.99 9.21
CA GLY A 591 23.69 -27.99 10.21
C GLY A 591 22.52 -28.81 10.77
N HIS A 592 21.30 -28.59 10.25
CA HIS A 592 20.09 -29.39 10.50
C HIS A 592 19.76 -29.56 11.99
N ALA A 593 20.13 -28.60 12.85
CA ALA A 593 19.95 -28.69 14.31
C ALA A 593 20.46 -30.00 14.96
N GLY A 594 21.47 -30.66 14.35
CA GLY A 594 21.98 -31.96 14.81
C GLY A 594 21.03 -33.14 14.57
N VAL A 595 19.98 -32.95 13.78
CA VAL A 595 19.02 -33.98 13.36
C VAL A 595 19.74 -35.01 12.50
N LYS A 596 19.40 -36.28 12.68
CA LYS A 596 19.99 -37.38 11.89
C LYS A 596 19.68 -37.19 10.40
N PRO A 597 20.62 -37.56 9.50
CA PRO A 597 20.43 -37.44 8.05
C PRO A 597 19.13 -38.01 7.50
N GLU A 598 18.73 -39.18 7.99
CA GLU A 598 17.48 -39.82 7.60
C GLU A 598 16.26 -38.96 7.93
N ILE A 599 16.26 -38.27 9.07
CA ILE A 599 15.12 -37.47 9.53
C ILE A 599 15.05 -36.13 8.80
N TYR A 600 16.16 -35.39 8.70
CA TYR A 600 16.11 -34.10 8.01
C TYR A 600 15.77 -34.27 6.52
N GLU A 601 16.19 -35.37 5.90
CA GLU A 601 15.84 -35.68 4.51
C GLU A 601 14.32 -35.85 4.35
N TYR A 602 13.67 -36.58 5.26
CA TYR A 602 12.21 -36.68 5.26
C TYR A 602 11.54 -35.34 5.59
N CYS A 603 12.13 -34.47 6.42
CA CYS A 603 11.61 -33.11 6.64
C CYS A 603 11.63 -32.27 5.35
N TYR A 604 12.70 -32.34 4.54
CA TYR A 604 12.75 -31.66 3.24
C TYR A 604 11.77 -32.26 2.23
N GLN A 605 11.61 -33.59 2.21
CA GLN A 605 10.63 -34.25 1.36
C GLN A 605 9.19 -33.84 1.74
N LEU A 606 8.88 -33.79 3.05
CA LEU A 606 7.59 -33.34 3.54
C LEU A 606 7.32 -31.88 3.15
N GLY A 607 8.27 -30.97 3.39
CA GLY A 607 8.16 -29.58 2.95
C GLY A 607 7.93 -29.46 1.45
N THR A 608 8.63 -30.27 0.64
CA THR A 608 8.44 -30.34 -0.81
C THR A 608 7.03 -30.77 -1.18
N ASN A 609 6.48 -31.78 -0.49
CA ASN A 609 5.11 -32.24 -0.73
C ASN A 609 4.07 -31.18 -0.41
N VAL A 610 4.18 -30.49 0.73
CA VAL A 610 3.23 -29.45 1.13
C VAL A 610 3.25 -28.27 0.15
N ILE A 611 4.44 -27.83 -0.28
CA ILE A 611 4.58 -26.79 -1.31
C ILE A 611 3.96 -27.26 -2.62
N ASN A 612 4.28 -28.47 -3.08
CA ASN A 612 3.75 -29.00 -4.34
C ASN A 612 2.22 -29.15 -4.31
N TYR A 613 1.67 -29.66 -3.21
CA TYR A 613 0.22 -29.82 -3.02
C TYR A 613 -0.50 -28.49 -3.13
N SER A 614 -0.06 -27.46 -2.39
CA SER A 614 -0.70 -26.15 -2.41
C SER A 614 -0.72 -25.52 -3.81
N HIS A 615 0.38 -25.62 -4.55
CA HIS A 615 0.48 -25.08 -5.91
C HIS A 615 -0.34 -25.90 -6.92
N ALA A 616 -0.40 -27.22 -6.77
CA ALA A 616 -1.22 -28.08 -7.61
C ALA A 616 -2.72 -27.78 -7.44
N GLU A 617 -3.20 -27.65 -6.20
CA GLU A 617 -4.60 -27.28 -5.91
C GLU A 617 -4.93 -25.87 -6.42
N TYR A 618 -4.01 -24.91 -6.23
CA TYR A 618 -4.17 -23.57 -6.78
C TYR A 618 -4.26 -23.56 -8.31
N SER A 619 -3.45 -24.37 -8.99
CA SER A 619 -3.51 -24.52 -10.45
C SER A 619 -4.84 -25.12 -10.92
N LYS A 620 -5.33 -26.17 -10.25
CA LYS A 620 -6.64 -26.77 -10.54
C LYS A 620 -7.77 -25.74 -10.42
N TRP A 621 -7.74 -24.94 -9.38
CA TRP A 621 -8.72 -23.88 -9.17
C TRP A 621 -8.66 -22.79 -10.24
N LEU A 622 -7.46 -22.36 -10.65
CA LEU A 622 -7.30 -21.41 -11.75
C LEU A 622 -7.84 -21.96 -13.08
N GLU A 623 -7.59 -23.24 -13.38
CA GLU A 623 -8.10 -23.90 -14.57
C GLU A 623 -9.63 -24.01 -14.55
N ALA A 624 -10.22 -24.44 -13.43
CA ALA A 624 -11.66 -24.52 -13.26
C ALA A 624 -12.36 -23.15 -13.38
N ARG A 625 -11.66 -22.05 -13.11
CA ARG A 625 -12.18 -20.69 -13.32
C ARG A 625 -12.09 -20.25 -14.78
N LYS A 626 -11.10 -20.73 -15.54
CA LYS A 626 -10.99 -20.43 -16.98
C LYS A 626 -12.09 -21.11 -17.78
N THR A 627 -12.53 -22.31 -17.39
CA THR A 627 -13.60 -23.05 -18.09
C THR A 627 -15.01 -22.54 -17.80
N LYS A 628 -15.20 -21.76 -16.72
CA LYS A 628 -16.48 -21.13 -16.35
C LYS A 628 -16.71 -19.75 -16.99
N LYS A 629 -15.68 -19.15 -17.59
CA LYS A 629 -15.78 -17.92 -18.39
C LYS A 629 -15.90 -18.31 -19.86
#